data_AF-A0A8E0V5I0-F1
#
_entry.id   AF-A0A8E0V5I0-F1
#
_cell.length_a   1.000
_cell.length_b   1.000
_cell.length_c   1.000
_cell.angle_alpha   90.00
_cell.angle_beta   90.00
_cell.angle_gamma   90.00
#
_symmetry.space_group_name_H-M   'P 1'
#
loop_
_entity.id
_entity.type
_entity.pdbx_description
1 polymer ?
#
loop_
_entity_poly.entity_id
_entity_poly.type
_entity_poly.pdbx_seq_one_letter_code
_entity_poly.pdbx_strand_id
1 'polypeptide(L)'
;MDANRYFDAMHNAMSAQHPGAQLLLTVKLQDTCGNDACLELKQLPGESTSILCYSTMGRRCLSFQLFRKGWQLCHNADGQLVGRFPASANGLIDETDFRAYCREDRLDLARTQRILSELQQCAGVNYRGRIPQDARTGAQITVESFVGTGARWTYWSQDAAPSLPLAAILYWLADFLAGAERRTLQADPQAARLAAQWLAGDTAVFFHPTVPLTAMNAAASASTSAPARRSRPAVPAARNKSWQSIMAVMASM
;
A
#
# COMPACT_ATOMS: atom_id res chain seq x y z
N MET A 1 -21.07 -13.27 -1.18
CA MET A 1 -19.66 -13.67 -1.03
C MET A 1 -19.08 -12.82 0.08
N ASP A 2 -18.46 -13.43 1.08
CA ASP A 2 -17.84 -12.69 2.17
C ASP A 2 -16.51 -12.08 1.68
N ALA A 3 -16.55 -10.82 1.26
CA ALA A 3 -15.39 -10.13 0.72
C ALA A 3 -14.27 -9.98 1.77
N ASN A 4 -14.60 -10.03 3.06
CA ASN A 4 -13.58 -9.97 4.12
C ASN A 4 -12.68 -11.20 4.08
N ARG A 5 -13.24 -12.38 3.79
CA ARG A 5 -12.46 -13.61 3.69
C ARG A 5 -11.41 -13.58 2.57
N TYR A 6 -11.67 -12.88 1.47
CA TYR A 6 -10.64 -12.68 0.45
C TYR A 6 -9.47 -11.86 0.98
N PHE A 7 -9.78 -10.72 1.62
CA PHE A 7 -8.75 -9.85 2.16
C PHE A 7 -7.92 -10.57 3.22
N ASP A 8 -8.57 -11.35 4.08
CA ASP A 8 -7.90 -12.19 5.07
C ASP A 8 -7.05 -13.28 4.41
N ALA A 9 -7.56 -13.98 3.38
CA ALA A 9 -6.79 -15.00 2.66
C ALA A 9 -5.56 -14.40 1.95
N MET A 10 -5.72 -13.22 1.34
CA MET A 10 -4.61 -12.50 0.71
C MET A 10 -3.59 -12.02 1.74
N HIS A 11 -4.03 -11.44 2.85
CA HIS A 11 -3.15 -11.06 3.95
C HIS A 11 -2.41 -12.27 4.53
N ASN A 12 -3.08 -13.40 4.73
CA ASN A 12 -2.45 -14.64 5.19
C ASN A 12 -1.41 -15.16 4.20
N ALA A 13 -1.71 -15.12 2.89
CA ALA A 13 -0.78 -15.52 1.84
C ALA A 13 0.45 -14.60 1.76
N MET A 14 0.28 -13.30 2.01
CA MET A 14 1.37 -12.34 2.15
C MET A 14 2.18 -12.60 3.42
N SER A 15 1.49 -12.82 4.54
CA SER A 15 2.11 -13.02 5.85
C SER A 15 2.95 -14.29 5.91
N ALA A 16 2.53 -15.35 5.22
CA ALA A 16 3.27 -16.59 5.07
C ALA A 16 4.59 -16.47 4.26
N GLN A 17 4.84 -15.33 3.60
CA GLN A 17 6.11 -15.07 2.91
C GLN A 17 7.22 -14.75 3.91
N HIS A 18 8.46 -15.11 3.54
CA HIS A 18 9.65 -14.96 4.39
C HIS A 18 9.53 -15.65 5.75
N PRO A 19 9.35 -16.99 5.78
CA PRO A 19 9.31 -17.74 7.03
C PRO A 19 10.63 -17.55 7.80
N GLY A 20 10.54 -17.19 9.08
CA GLY A 20 11.69 -16.91 9.93
C GLY A 20 12.17 -15.46 9.93
N ALA A 21 11.59 -14.59 9.09
CA ALA A 21 11.80 -13.15 9.22
C ALA A 21 11.15 -12.60 10.50
N GLN A 22 11.80 -11.62 11.13
CA GLN A 22 11.21 -10.88 12.22
C GLN A 22 10.16 -9.91 11.67
N LEU A 23 8.92 -10.05 12.10
CA LEU A 23 7.87 -9.06 11.82
C LEU A 23 8.11 -7.83 12.69
N LEU A 24 8.18 -6.65 12.08
CA LEU A 24 8.45 -5.38 12.76
C LEU A 24 7.19 -4.52 12.88
N LEU A 25 6.40 -4.46 11.80
CA LEU A 25 5.22 -3.62 11.70
C LEU A 25 4.19 -4.28 10.79
N THR A 26 2.91 -4.22 11.15
CA THR A 26 1.78 -4.50 10.24
C THR A 26 0.94 -3.24 10.09
N VAL A 27 0.40 -3.03 8.90
CA VAL A 27 -0.57 -1.99 8.59
C VAL A 27 -1.73 -2.62 7.84
N LYS A 28 -2.96 -2.41 8.32
CA LYS A 28 -4.20 -2.77 7.63
C LYS A 28 -5.02 -1.51 7.44
N LEU A 29 -5.36 -1.23 6.20
CA LEU A 29 -6.30 -0.19 5.80
C LEU A 29 -7.53 -0.89 5.24
N GLN A 30 -8.70 -0.55 5.76
CA GLN A 30 -9.95 -1.11 5.28
C GLN A 30 -11.05 -0.05 5.19
N ASP A 31 -11.73 0.03 4.06
CA ASP A 31 -12.93 0.85 3.92
C ASP A 31 -14.15 0.04 3.50
N THR A 32 -15.31 0.69 3.59
CA THR A 32 -16.61 0.09 3.19
C THR A 32 -16.78 -0.02 1.68
N CYS A 33 -15.95 0.67 0.91
CA CYS A 33 -15.93 0.66 -0.55
C CYS A 33 -15.08 -0.50 -1.12
N GLY A 34 -14.33 -1.20 -0.27
CA GLY A 34 -13.40 -2.26 -0.64
C GLY A 34 -12.04 -1.76 -1.14
N ASN A 35 -11.65 -0.51 -0.86
CA ASN A 35 -10.26 -0.09 -0.98
C ASN A 35 -9.54 -0.55 0.28
N ASP A 36 -8.74 -1.59 0.15
CA ASP A 36 -8.09 -2.24 1.27
C ASP A 36 -6.63 -2.49 0.92
N ALA A 37 -5.76 -2.31 1.91
CA ALA A 37 -4.35 -2.63 1.80
C ALA A 37 -3.87 -3.30 3.07
N CYS A 38 -3.03 -4.33 2.91
CA CYS A 38 -2.20 -4.85 3.99
C CYS A 38 -0.73 -4.63 3.65
N LEU A 39 0.04 -4.21 4.66
CA LEU A 39 1.49 -4.07 4.58
C LEU A 39 2.12 -4.75 5.79
N GLU A 40 3.27 -5.36 5.59
CA GLU A 40 4.11 -5.96 6.61
C GLU A 40 5.56 -5.55 6.39
N LEU A 41 6.15 -4.92 7.39
CA LEU A 41 7.58 -4.66 7.44
C LEU A 41 8.25 -5.83 8.16
N LYS A 42 9.17 -6.50 7.46
CA LYS A 42 9.90 -7.67 7.96
C LYS A 42 11.39 -7.42 7.90
N GLN A 43 12.14 -8.05 8.80
CA GLN A 43 13.60 -8.06 8.78
C GLN A 43 14.07 -9.50 8.67
N LEU A 44 14.85 -9.79 7.62
CA LEU A 44 15.42 -11.12 7.44
C LEU A 44 16.52 -11.38 8.48
N PRO A 45 16.72 -12.64 8.90
CA PRO A 45 17.77 -12.98 9.86
C PRO A 45 19.15 -12.51 9.39
N GLY A 46 19.87 -11.78 10.26
CA GLY A 46 21.22 -11.28 9.97
C GLY A 46 21.27 -10.05 9.06
N GLU A 47 20.14 -9.54 8.57
CA GLU A 47 20.09 -8.31 7.78
C GLU A 47 19.84 -7.08 8.65
N SER A 48 20.47 -5.95 8.31
CA SER A 48 20.21 -4.65 8.93
C SER A 48 19.14 -3.82 8.19
N THR A 49 18.71 -4.31 7.01
CA THR A 49 17.64 -3.71 6.20
C THR A 49 16.32 -4.44 6.42
N SER A 50 15.23 -3.82 6.00
CA SER A 50 13.90 -4.42 6.04
C SER A 50 13.31 -4.63 4.65
N ILE A 51 12.32 -5.52 4.56
CA ILE A 51 11.52 -5.79 3.37
C ILE A 51 10.08 -5.42 3.70
N LEU A 52 9.45 -4.63 2.83
CA LEU A 52 8.02 -4.35 2.88
C LEU A 52 7.29 -5.35 1.99
N CYS A 53 6.46 -6.19 2.58
CA CYS A 53 5.47 -7.00 1.86
C CYS A 53 4.14 -6.23 1.84
N TYR A 54 3.45 -6.18 0.71
CA TYR A 54 2.16 -5.50 0.62
C TYR A 54 1.23 -6.11 -0.43
N SER A 55 -0.07 -5.95 -0.22
CA SER A 55 -1.08 -6.33 -1.21
C SER A 55 -1.26 -5.26 -2.29
N THR A 56 -1.38 -5.67 -3.54
CA THR A 56 -1.62 -4.75 -4.67
C THR A 56 -3.10 -4.56 -5.00
N MET A 57 -4.01 -5.16 -4.24
CA MET A 57 -5.42 -5.19 -4.61
C MET A 57 -6.35 -5.29 -3.39
N GLY A 58 -7.33 -4.39 -3.30
CA GLY A 58 -8.38 -4.42 -2.28
C GLY A 58 -9.61 -5.28 -2.66
N ARG A 59 -10.58 -5.37 -1.75
CA ARG A 59 -11.82 -6.15 -1.96
C ARG A 59 -12.67 -5.68 -3.15
N ARG A 60 -12.57 -4.40 -3.56
CA ARG A 60 -13.33 -3.85 -4.68
C ARG A 60 -13.05 -4.58 -6.00
N CYS A 61 -11.84 -5.09 -6.18
CA CYS A 61 -11.43 -5.80 -7.40
C CYS A 61 -11.69 -7.31 -7.31
N LEU A 62 -12.22 -7.79 -6.18
CA LEU A 62 -12.36 -9.22 -5.89
C LEU A 62 -13.24 -9.97 -6.89
N SER A 63 -14.45 -9.46 -7.12
CA SER A 63 -15.46 -10.18 -7.91
C SER A 63 -14.97 -10.48 -9.32
N PHE A 64 -14.31 -9.50 -9.96
CA PHE A 64 -13.74 -9.69 -11.29
C PHE A 64 -12.64 -10.75 -11.30
N GLN A 65 -11.78 -10.77 -10.28
CA GLN A 65 -10.64 -11.67 -10.22
C GLN A 65 -11.05 -13.11 -9.93
N LEU A 66 -12.01 -13.30 -9.02
CA LEU A 66 -12.58 -14.62 -8.79
C LEU A 66 -13.39 -15.10 -9.98
N PHE A 67 -14.15 -14.22 -10.66
CA PHE A 67 -14.83 -14.59 -11.89
C PHE A 67 -13.84 -15.01 -12.98
N ARG A 68 -12.76 -14.23 -13.18
CA ARG A 68 -11.69 -14.57 -14.11
C ARG A 68 -11.05 -15.92 -13.77
N LYS A 69 -10.76 -16.18 -12.50
CA LYS A 69 -10.23 -17.47 -12.04
C LYS A 69 -11.23 -18.60 -12.30
N GLY A 70 -12.50 -18.42 -11.95
CA GLY A 70 -13.54 -19.42 -12.19
C GLY A 70 -13.73 -19.73 -13.68
N TRP A 71 -13.64 -18.70 -14.54
CA TRP A 71 -13.66 -18.88 -15.99
C TRP A 71 -12.46 -19.71 -16.46
N GLN A 72 -11.25 -19.38 -15.99
CA GLN A 72 -10.02 -20.13 -16.30
C GLN A 72 -10.06 -21.59 -15.81
N LEU A 73 -10.80 -21.90 -14.74
CA LEU A 73 -10.95 -23.26 -14.24
C LEU A 73 -11.88 -24.12 -15.11
N CYS A 74 -12.84 -23.51 -15.81
CA CYS A 74 -13.78 -24.25 -16.65
C CYS A 74 -13.51 -24.16 -18.15
N HIS A 75 -12.58 -23.32 -18.61
CA HIS A 75 -12.21 -23.18 -20.02
C HIS A 75 -10.76 -23.61 -20.30
N ASN A 76 -10.53 -24.22 -21.47
CA ASN A 76 -9.18 -24.51 -21.94
C ASN A 76 -8.50 -23.25 -22.55
N ALA A 77 -7.26 -23.39 -23.01
CA ALA A 77 -6.50 -22.28 -23.61
C ALA A 77 -7.16 -21.68 -24.87
N ASP A 78 -7.96 -22.49 -25.60
CA ASP A 78 -8.72 -22.06 -26.77
C ASP A 78 -10.06 -21.39 -26.40
N GLY A 79 -10.39 -21.31 -25.11
CA GLY A 79 -11.63 -20.72 -24.61
C GLY A 79 -12.86 -21.62 -24.76
N GLN A 80 -12.68 -22.92 -24.93
CA GLN A 80 -13.78 -23.89 -24.94
C GLN A 80 -14.12 -24.34 -23.51
N LEU A 81 -15.41 -24.45 -23.21
CA LEU A 81 -15.89 -24.96 -21.92
C LEU A 81 -15.59 -26.46 -21.80
N VAL A 82 -14.67 -26.82 -20.91
CA VAL A 82 -14.21 -28.20 -20.68
C VAL A 82 -14.45 -28.68 -19.24
N GLY A 83 -14.79 -27.77 -18.33
CA GLY A 83 -15.04 -28.06 -16.92
C GLY A 83 -16.30 -27.40 -16.39
N ARG A 84 -16.48 -27.42 -15.07
CA ARG A 84 -17.58 -26.71 -14.39
C ARG A 84 -17.04 -25.51 -13.64
N PHE A 85 -17.74 -24.40 -13.75
CA PHE A 85 -17.45 -23.24 -12.92
C PHE A 85 -17.69 -23.61 -11.44
N PRO A 86 -16.81 -23.21 -10.50
CA PRO A 86 -16.97 -23.55 -9.09
C PRO A 86 -18.34 -23.13 -8.52
N ALA A 87 -19.01 -24.05 -7.83
CA ALA A 87 -20.37 -23.85 -7.34
C ALA A 87 -20.45 -22.92 -6.10
N SER A 88 -19.32 -22.53 -5.52
CA SER A 88 -19.28 -21.67 -4.34
C SER A 88 -18.12 -20.67 -4.40
N ALA A 89 -18.30 -19.57 -3.67
CA ALA A 89 -17.25 -18.59 -3.44
C ALA A 89 -16.01 -19.19 -2.74
N ASN A 90 -16.21 -20.16 -1.85
CA ASN A 90 -15.11 -20.83 -1.16
C ASN A 90 -14.25 -21.62 -2.15
N GLY A 91 -14.87 -22.38 -3.05
CA GLY A 91 -14.14 -23.08 -4.09
C GLY A 91 -13.34 -22.14 -4.99
N LEU A 92 -13.82 -20.92 -5.25
CA LEU A 92 -13.04 -19.92 -5.99
C LEU A 92 -11.85 -19.39 -5.19
N ILE A 93 -12.04 -19.12 -3.90
CA ILE A 93 -10.98 -18.63 -3.00
C ILE A 93 -9.88 -19.69 -2.85
N ASP A 94 -10.26 -20.95 -2.63
CA ASP A 94 -9.33 -22.06 -2.42
C ASP A 94 -8.45 -22.32 -3.65
N GLU A 95 -9.00 -22.09 -4.85
CA GLU A 95 -8.29 -22.24 -6.12
C GLU A 95 -7.47 -20.99 -6.51
N THR A 96 -7.62 -19.87 -5.80
CA THR A 96 -6.93 -18.62 -6.13
C THR A 96 -5.55 -18.57 -5.47
N ASP A 97 -4.51 -18.46 -6.29
CA ASP A 97 -3.17 -18.14 -5.78
C ASP A 97 -3.07 -16.65 -5.42
N PHE A 98 -3.26 -16.34 -4.14
CA PHE A 98 -3.20 -14.96 -3.66
C PHE A 98 -1.80 -14.35 -3.67
N ARG A 99 -0.73 -15.15 -3.79
CA ARG A 99 0.64 -14.63 -3.87
C ARG A 99 0.84 -13.77 -5.12
N ALA A 100 0.09 -14.04 -6.19
CA ALA A 100 0.10 -13.24 -7.41
C ALA A 100 -0.27 -11.76 -7.17
N TYR A 101 -1.01 -11.47 -6.09
CA TYR A 101 -1.47 -10.13 -5.68
C TYR A 101 -0.66 -9.53 -4.53
N CYS A 102 0.45 -10.17 -4.16
CA CYS A 102 1.39 -9.66 -3.19
C CYS A 102 2.63 -9.14 -3.91
N ARG A 103 3.26 -8.11 -3.34
CA ARG A 103 4.55 -7.57 -3.79
C ARG A 103 5.45 -7.39 -2.58
N GLU A 104 6.73 -7.32 -2.88
CA GLU A 104 7.76 -7.05 -1.89
C GLU A 104 8.77 -6.05 -2.45
N ASP A 105 9.22 -5.15 -1.58
CA ASP A 105 10.24 -4.16 -1.90
C ASP A 105 11.20 -4.03 -0.71
N ARG A 106 12.50 -3.84 -1.00
CA ARG A 106 13.52 -3.63 0.04
C ARG A 106 13.55 -2.17 0.47
N LEU A 107 13.58 -1.91 1.77
CA LEU A 107 13.91 -0.59 2.30
C LEU A 107 15.41 -0.51 2.54
N ASP A 108 15.97 0.64 2.20
CA ASP A 108 17.35 0.96 2.54
C ASP A 108 17.57 1.01 4.07
N LEU A 109 18.85 1.03 4.45
CA LEU A 109 19.26 1.03 5.85
C LEU A 109 18.76 2.26 6.61
N ALA A 110 18.82 3.44 5.99
CA ALA A 110 18.45 4.71 6.63
C ALA A 110 16.95 4.76 6.95
N ARG A 111 16.09 4.40 5.98
CA ARG A 111 14.65 4.26 6.18
C ARG A 111 14.32 3.20 7.22
N THR A 112 14.99 2.05 7.16
CA THR A 112 14.79 0.97 8.15
C THR A 112 15.10 1.47 9.57
N GLN A 113 16.27 2.08 9.78
CA GLN A 113 16.68 2.60 11.07
C GLN A 113 15.76 3.71 11.58
N ARG A 114 15.34 4.62 10.68
CA ARG A 114 14.38 5.68 11.02
C ARG A 114 13.07 5.09 11.52
N ILE A 115 12.46 4.18 10.77
CA ILE A 115 11.19 3.54 11.15
C ILE A 115 11.35 2.82 12.51
N LEU A 116 12.41 2.03 12.70
CA LEU A 116 12.64 1.32 13.95
C LEU A 116 12.81 2.26 15.15
N SER A 117 13.54 3.37 14.98
CA SER A 117 13.72 4.37 16.05
C SER A 117 12.38 4.98 16.48
N GLU A 118 11.57 5.43 15.53
CA GLU A 118 10.27 6.06 15.83
C GLU A 118 9.28 5.05 16.45
N LEU A 119 9.27 3.80 15.97
CA LEU A 119 8.46 2.73 16.55
C LEU A 119 8.89 2.40 17.98
N GLN A 120 10.20 2.39 18.26
CA GLN A 120 10.74 2.15 19.59
C GLN A 120 10.35 3.28 20.57
N GLN A 121 10.35 4.53 20.13
CA GLN A 121 9.93 5.67 20.96
C GLN A 121 8.45 5.60 21.34
N CYS A 122 7.62 5.00 20.49
CA CYS A 122 6.18 4.86 20.71
C CYS A 122 5.78 3.49 21.29
N ALA A 123 6.75 2.63 21.64
CA ALA A 123 6.49 1.29 22.15
C ALA A 123 5.71 1.33 23.48
N GLY A 124 4.76 0.40 23.66
CA GLY A 124 3.87 0.31 24.81
C GLY A 124 2.67 1.25 24.79
N VAL A 125 2.60 2.19 23.83
CA VAL A 125 1.52 3.18 23.75
C VAL A 125 0.45 2.70 22.77
N ASN A 126 -0.60 2.09 23.31
CA ASN A 126 -1.77 1.70 22.52
C ASN A 126 -2.73 2.88 22.30
N TYR A 127 -3.37 2.91 21.14
CA TYR A 127 -4.42 3.87 20.83
C TYR A 127 -5.61 3.21 20.16
N ARG A 128 -6.81 3.60 20.59
CA ARG A 128 -8.06 3.23 19.93
C ARG A 128 -8.91 4.48 19.73
N GLY A 129 -8.98 4.92 18.48
CA GLY A 129 -9.83 6.01 18.02
C GLY A 129 -11.31 5.67 18.20
N ARG A 130 -12.13 6.72 18.21
CA ARG A 130 -13.58 6.55 18.29
C ARG A 130 -14.10 5.94 16.99
N ILE A 131 -15.11 5.09 17.11
CA ILE A 131 -15.81 4.58 15.94
C ILE A 131 -16.72 5.71 15.43
N PRO A 132 -16.60 6.11 14.15
CA PRO A 132 -17.45 7.15 13.57
C PRO A 132 -18.89 6.65 13.51
N GLN A 133 -19.83 7.59 13.54
CA GLN A 133 -21.25 7.27 13.40
C GLN A 133 -21.57 6.67 12.02
N ASP A 134 -20.85 7.11 10.98
CA ASP A 134 -20.96 6.56 9.63
C ASP A 134 -19.62 5.97 9.16
N ALA A 135 -19.54 4.64 9.10
CA ALA A 135 -18.36 3.92 8.61
C ALA A 135 -18.07 4.14 7.11
N ARG A 136 -18.98 4.77 6.35
CA ARG A 136 -18.75 5.10 4.93
C ARG A 136 -17.86 6.31 4.71
N THR A 137 -17.61 7.08 5.77
CA THR A 137 -16.92 8.36 5.64
C THR A 137 -15.39 8.23 5.52
N GLY A 138 -14.80 7.08 5.85
CA GLY A 138 -13.35 6.87 5.73
C GLY A 138 -12.92 5.42 5.87
N ALA A 139 -11.61 5.20 5.90
CA ALA A 139 -11.01 3.89 6.12
C ALA A 139 -10.62 3.73 7.59
N GLN A 140 -10.83 2.54 8.15
CA GLN A 140 -10.19 2.13 9.38
C GLN A 140 -8.73 1.77 9.09
N ILE A 141 -7.82 2.35 9.87
CA ILE A 141 -6.39 2.09 9.81
C ILE A 141 -6.00 1.41 11.12
N THR A 142 -5.43 0.21 11.01
CA THR A 142 -4.85 -0.53 12.13
C THR A 142 -3.37 -0.71 11.89
N VAL A 143 -2.56 -0.25 12.83
CA VAL A 143 -1.11 -0.41 12.83
C VAL A 143 -0.70 -1.19 14.05
N GLU A 144 0.08 -2.25 13.88
CA GLU A 144 0.64 -3.03 14.99
C GLU A 144 2.15 -3.07 14.86
N SER A 145 2.85 -2.54 15.86
CA SER A 145 4.30 -2.62 16.00
C SER A 145 4.66 -3.79 16.90
N PHE A 146 5.70 -4.52 16.49
CA PHE A 146 6.32 -5.62 17.24
C PHE A 146 7.71 -5.22 17.75
N VAL A 147 8.08 -3.94 17.60
CA VAL A 147 9.35 -3.37 18.08
C VAL A 147 9.23 -3.05 19.57
N GLY A 148 10.27 -3.36 20.34
CA GLY A 148 10.32 -3.09 21.78
C GLY A 148 9.25 -3.86 22.55
N THR A 149 8.45 -3.13 23.35
CA THR A 149 7.29 -3.71 24.07
C THR A 149 6.06 -3.90 23.18
N GLY A 150 6.13 -3.54 21.90
CA GLY A 150 5.02 -3.58 20.95
C GLY A 150 3.98 -2.49 21.20
N ALA A 151 3.10 -2.24 20.22
CA ALA A 151 2.00 -1.29 20.34
C ALA A 151 0.97 -1.50 19.24
N ARG A 152 -0.29 -1.11 19.49
CA ARG A 152 -1.38 -1.15 18.51
C ARG A 152 -2.11 0.19 18.46
N TRP A 153 -2.25 0.74 17.25
CA TRP A 153 -3.01 1.94 16.96
C TRP A 153 -4.12 1.63 15.98
N THR A 154 -5.37 1.84 16.39
CA THR A 154 -6.54 1.72 15.51
C THR A 154 -7.26 3.05 15.47
N TYR A 155 -7.40 3.65 14.29
CA TYR A 155 -8.05 4.95 14.11
C TYR A 155 -8.70 5.04 12.72
N TRP A 156 -9.42 6.12 12.45
CA TRP A 156 -10.07 6.33 11.16
C TRP A 156 -9.35 7.39 10.36
N SER A 157 -9.31 7.24 9.04
CA SER A 157 -8.54 8.11 8.14
C SER A 157 -8.98 9.59 8.12
N GLN A 158 -10.14 9.90 8.71
CA GLN A 158 -10.63 11.27 8.87
C GLN A 158 -10.18 11.91 10.19
N ASP A 159 -9.78 11.09 11.16
CA ASP A 159 -9.25 11.56 12.42
C ASP A 159 -7.75 11.86 12.28
N ALA A 160 -7.24 12.72 13.16
CA ALA A 160 -5.80 12.90 13.28
C ALA A 160 -5.13 11.57 13.66
N ALA A 161 -3.97 11.30 13.05
CA ALA A 161 -3.17 10.15 13.43
C ALA A 161 -2.74 10.26 14.91
N PRO A 162 -2.59 9.13 15.62
CA PRO A 162 -2.26 9.13 17.05
C PRO A 162 -0.92 9.79 17.39
N SER A 163 0.02 9.80 16.44
CA SER A 163 1.25 10.56 16.52
C SER A 163 1.72 10.95 15.12
N LEU A 164 2.41 12.10 15.03
CA LEU A 164 2.98 12.58 13.78
C LEU A 164 4.07 11.64 13.21
N PRO A 165 4.98 11.05 14.02
CA PRO A 165 5.93 10.07 13.50
C PRO A 165 5.27 8.83 12.90
N LEU A 166 4.20 8.32 13.53
CA LEU A 166 3.45 7.19 12.99
C LEU A 166 2.83 7.55 11.63
N ALA A 167 2.24 8.73 11.51
CA ALA A 167 1.69 9.22 10.25
C ALA A 167 2.77 9.34 9.16
N ALA A 168 3.97 9.82 9.50
CA ALA A 168 5.09 9.94 8.57
C ALA A 168 5.64 8.57 8.12
N ILE A 169 5.68 7.57 9.01
CA ILE A 169 6.00 6.17 8.62
C ILE A 169 4.97 5.69 7.60
N LEU A 170 3.68 5.83 7.89
CA LEU A 170 2.62 5.41 6.96
C LEU A 170 2.70 6.13 5.62
N TYR A 171 3.07 7.42 5.64
CA TYR A 171 3.29 8.21 4.43
C TYR A 171 4.38 7.59 3.55
N TRP A 172 5.53 7.21 4.10
CA TRP A 172 6.61 6.53 3.37
C TRP A 172 6.18 5.16 2.85
N LEU A 173 5.54 4.33 3.69
CA LEU A 173 5.11 2.99 3.29
C LEU A 173 4.03 3.04 2.19
N ALA A 174 3.24 4.10 2.15
CA ALA A 174 2.24 4.32 1.12
C ALA A 174 2.83 4.60 -0.27
N ASP A 175 4.12 4.92 -0.40
CA ASP A 175 4.76 5.11 -1.71
C ASP A 175 4.72 3.86 -2.59
N PHE A 176 4.62 2.68 -1.98
CA PHE A 176 4.51 1.37 -2.64
C PHE A 176 3.06 1.01 -3.03
N LEU A 177 2.08 1.72 -2.47
CA LEU A 177 0.68 1.52 -2.81
C LEU A 177 0.29 2.36 -4.05
N ALA A 178 -0.85 2.01 -4.64
CA ALA A 178 -1.47 2.76 -5.72
C ALA A 178 -2.85 3.29 -5.29
N GLY A 179 -3.45 4.13 -6.14
CA GLY A 179 -4.89 4.40 -6.08
C GLY A 179 -5.39 5.15 -4.85
N ALA A 180 -6.46 4.63 -4.24
CA ALA A 180 -7.13 5.28 -3.11
C ALA A 180 -6.38 5.02 -1.80
N GLU A 181 -5.81 3.83 -1.65
CA GLU A 181 -5.09 3.35 -0.48
C GLU A 181 -3.87 4.23 -0.19
N ARG A 182 -3.07 4.54 -1.23
CA ARG A 182 -1.97 5.51 -1.13
C ARG A 182 -2.45 6.89 -0.69
N ARG A 183 -3.48 7.41 -1.36
CA ARG A 183 -4.00 8.76 -1.06
C ARG A 183 -4.51 8.88 0.36
N THR A 184 -5.14 7.83 0.88
CA THR A 184 -5.64 7.78 2.27
C THR A 184 -4.49 7.83 3.27
N LEU A 185 -3.43 7.03 3.08
CA LEU A 185 -2.28 7.05 3.99
C LEU A 185 -1.40 8.30 3.84
N GLN A 186 -1.44 8.97 2.68
CA GLN A 186 -0.68 10.20 2.40
C GLN A 186 -1.48 11.49 2.59
N ALA A 187 -2.66 11.43 3.21
CA ALA A 187 -3.57 12.57 3.31
C ALA A 187 -3.07 13.69 4.24
N ASP A 188 -2.21 13.37 5.22
CA ASP A 188 -1.73 14.33 6.21
C ASP A 188 -0.54 15.16 5.68
N PRO A 189 -0.68 16.48 5.49
CA PRO A 189 0.40 17.34 5.02
C PRO A 189 1.51 17.55 6.05
N GLN A 190 1.24 17.37 7.34
CA GLN A 190 2.29 17.41 8.38
C GLN A 190 3.17 16.17 8.28
N ALA A 191 2.56 14.99 8.11
CA ALA A 191 3.27 13.75 7.87
C ALA A 191 4.16 13.82 6.62
N ALA A 192 3.63 14.39 5.52
CA ALA A 192 4.39 14.60 4.29
C ALA A 192 5.64 15.46 4.51
N ARG A 193 5.52 16.56 5.29
CA ARG A 193 6.65 17.43 5.62
C ARG A 193 7.68 16.72 6.48
N LEU A 194 7.26 15.96 7.49
CA LEU A 194 8.17 15.21 8.35
C LEU A 194 8.91 14.11 7.57
N ALA A 195 8.19 13.36 6.73
CA ALA A 195 8.76 12.35 5.85
C ALA A 195 9.79 12.95 4.87
N ALA A 196 9.53 14.14 4.33
CA ALA A 196 10.48 14.87 3.49
C ALA A 196 11.71 15.35 4.27
N GLN A 197 11.55 15.80 5.52
CA GLN A 197 12.66 16.19 6.38
C GLN A 197 13.58 15.02 6.71
N TRP A 198 13.04 13.82 6.93
CA TRP A 198 13.84 12.62 7.13
C TRP A 198 14.72 12.29 5.91
N LEU A 199 14.16 12.39 4.69
CA LEU A 199 14.92 12.21 3.45
C LEU A 199 16.03 13.27 3.27
N ALA A 200 15.75 14.53 3.64
CA ALA A 200 16.71 15.63 3.55
C ALA A 200 17.81 15.54 4.63
N GLY A 201 17.46 15.09 5.84
CA GLY A 201 18.41 14.90 6.93
C GLY A 201 19.44 13.81 6.64
N ASP A 202 19.00 12.71 6.00
CA ASP A 202 19.90 11.61 5.61
C ASP A 202 20.84 12.01 4.45
N THR A 203 20.45 12.98 3.61
CA THR A 203 21.31 13.54 2.55
C THR A 203 22.22 14.67 3.04
N ALA A 204 21.86 15.37 4.12
CA ALA A 204 22.67 16.42 4.72
C ALA A 204 23.96 15.89 5.39
N VAL A 205 24.04 14.59 5.72
CA VAL A 205 25.29 13.97 6.21
C VAL A 205 26.35 13.87 5.10
N PHE A 206 25.94 13.91 3.83
CA PHE A 206 26.86 13.88 2.67
C PHE A 206 27.29 15.27 2.18
N PHE A 207 26.57 16.31 2.59
CA PHE A 207 26.95 17.70 2.35
C PHE A 207 26.91 18.44 3.68
N HIS A 208 28.05 18.48 4.37
CA HIS A 208 28.33 19.57 5.29
C HIS A 208 28.71 20.81 4.45
N PRO A 209 27.85 21.82 4.25
CA PRO A 209 28.34 23.16 4.07
C PRO A 209 28.60 23.71 5.47
N THR A 210 29.87 23.85 5.83
CA THR A 210 30.30 24.75 6.89
C THR A 210 30.10 26.19 6.40
N VAL A 211 28.86 26.62 6.16
CA VAL A 211 28.54 28.01 5.83
C VAL A 211 27.19 28.39 6.44
N PRO A 212 27.13 29.43 7.29
CA PRO A 212 25.87 29.90 7.89
C PRO A 212 24.90 30.45 6.82
N LEU A 213 23.61 30.18 7.05
CA LEU A 213 22.45 30.38 6.17
C LEU A 213 22.05 31.85 5.91
N THR A 214 22.98 32.80 5.92
CA THR A 214 22.69 34.24 5.78
C THR A 214 22.90 34.82 4.37
N ALA A 215 23.21 34.00 3.35
CA ALA A 215 23.60 34.52 2.02
C ALA A 215 22.72 34.07 0.83
N MET A 216 21.49 33.57 1.05
CA MET A 216 20.62 33.09 -0.06
C MET A 216 19.42 33.98 -0.38
N ASN A 217 19.47 35.28 -0.07
CA ASN A 217 18.41 36.24 -0.44
C ASN A 217 18.82 37.27 -1.52
N ALA A 218 19.95 37.09 -2.21
CA ALA A 218 20.44 38.08 -3.19
C ALA A 218 20.50 37.59 -4.65
N ALA A 219 19.97 36.39 -4.98
CA ALA A 219 19.94 35.90 -6.37
C ALA A 219 18.52 35.80 -6.96
N ALA A 220 17.54 36.45 -6.33
CA ALA A 220 16.23 36.69 -6.93
C ALA A 220 16.30 37.91 -7.85
N SER A 221 17.00 37.81 -8.99
CA SER A 221 16.92 38.77 -10.12
C SER A 221 17.80 38.31 -11.30
N ALA A 222 17.31 37.39 -12.14
CA ALA A 222 17.71 37.33 -13.56
C ALA A 222 16.85 36.34 -14.37
N SER A 223 16.08 36.91 -15.29
CA SER A 223 15.74 36.39 -16.64
C SER A 223 15.06 35.02 -16.82
N THR A 224 13.74 35.11 -17.00
CA THR A 224 12.93 34.56 -18.12
C THR A 224 13.63 33.67 -19.16
N SER A 225 13.16 32.42 -19.30
CA SER A 225 12.69 31.84 -20.59
C SER A 225 12.05 30.46 -20.36
N ALA A 226 10.84 30.28 -20.89
CA ALA A 226 10.06 29.04 -20.84
C ALA A 226 10.32 28.18 -22.09
N PRO A 227 10.47 26.85 -21.99
CA PRO A 227 10.44 25.98 -23.16
C PRO A 227 9.04 25.44 -23.43
N ALA A 228 8.68 25.48 -24.71
CA ALA A 228 7.38 25.10 -25.27
C ALA A 228 7.03 23.61 -25.08
N ARG A 229 5.75 23.38 -24.82
CA ARG A 229 5.06 22.09 -24.68
C ARG A 229 4.99 21.40 -26.06
N ARG A 230 5.72 20.30 -26.28
CA ARG A 230 5.51 19.40 -27.43
C ARG A 230 4.48 18.32 -27.06
N SER A 231 3.37 18.31 -27.77
CA SER A 231 2.34 17.28 -27.75
C SER A 231 2.86 15.97 -28.37
N ARG A 232 2.70 14.86 -27.66
CA ARG A 232 2.90 13.50 -28.20
C ARG A 232 1.57 12.99 -28.79
N PRO A 233 1.58 12.32 -29.96
CA PRO A 233 0.37 11.71 -30.49
C PRO A 233 -0.01 10.46 -29.67
N ALA A 234 -1.31 10.30 -29.41
CA ALA A 234 -1.88 9.14 -28.76
C ALA A 234 -1.79 7.92 -29.70
N VAL A 235 -1.14 6.85 -29.21
CA VAL A 235 -1.14 5.54 -29.87
C VAL A 235 -2.46 4.84 -29.55
N PRO A 236 -3.23 4.33 -30.52
CA PRO A 236 -4.46 3.61 -30.23
C PRO A 236 -4.15 2.32 -29.48
N ALA A 237 -4.85 2.09 -28.37
CA ALA A 237 -4.81 0.83 -27.65
C ALA A 237 -5.14 -0.34 -28.59
N ALA A 238 -4.26 -1.35 -28.58
CA ALA A 238 -4.42 -2.58 -29.32
C ALA A 238 -5.80 -3.20 -29.07
N ARG A 239 -6.60 -3.31 -30.13
CA ARG A 239 -7.88 -4.03 -30.15
C ARG A 239 -7.61 -5.53 -30.03
N ASN A 240 -7.50 -6.05 -28.82
CA ASN A 240 -7.51 -7.49 -28.60
C ASN A 240 -8.98 -7.96 -28.48
N LYS A 241 -9.37 -8.90 -29.34
CA LYS A 241 -10.73 -9.44 -29.45
C LYS A 241 -11.22 -10.11 -28.15
N SER A 242 -10.30 -10.59 -27.30
CA SER A 242 -10.65 -11.20 -26.01
C SER A 242 -11.29 -10.24 -25.01
N TRP A 243 -10.93 -8.95 -25.03
CA TRP A 243 -11.49 -7.94 -24.14
C TRP A 243 -12.91 -7.50 -24.55
N GLN A 244 -13.23 -7.57 -25.84
CA GLN A 244 -14.57 -7.25 -26.36
C GLN A 244 -15.60 -8.28 -25.88
N SER A 245 -15.22 -9.57 -25.84
CA SER A 245 -16.09 -10.64 -25.33
C SER A 245 -16.36 -10.50 -23.82
N ILE A 246 -15.39 -10.04 -23.04
CA ILE A 246 -15.56 -9.79 -21.60
C ILE A 246 -16.51 -8.60 -21.37
N MET A 247 -16.36 -7.52 -22.14
CA MET A 247 -17.23 -6.34 -22.02
C MET A 247 -18.67 -6.62 -22.47
N ALA A 248 -18.86 -7.47 -23.48
CA ALA A 248 -20.19 -7.84 -23.97
C ALA A 248 -21.01 -8.63 -22.93
N VAL A 249 -20.36 -9.52 -22.16
CA VAL A 249 -21.02 -10.28 -21.09
C VAL A 249 -21.39 -9.35 -19.91
N MET A 250 -20.50 -8.43 -19.54
CA MET A 250 -20.75 -7.45 -18.47
C MET A 250 -21.88 -6.47 -18.79
N ALA A 251 -22.17 -6.21 -20.07
CA ALA A 251 -23.28 -5.35 -20.50
C ALA A 251 -24.65 -6.06 -20.48
N SER A 252 -24.68 -7.37 -20.22
CA SER A 252 -25.89 -8.21 -20.22
C SER A 252 -26.33 -8.68 -18.82
N MET A 253 -25.64 -8.23 -17.77
CA MET A 253 -26.00 -8.40 -16.36
C MET A 253 -26.53 -7.09 -15.79
#